data_AF-A0A7X0EHV1-F1
#
_entry.id   AF-A0A7X0EHV1-F1
#
_cell.length_a   1.000
_cell.length_b   1.000
_cell.length_c   1.000
_cell.angle_alpha   90.00
_cell.angle_beta   90.00
_cell.angle_gamma   90.00
#
_symmetry.space_group_name_H-M   'P 1'
#
loop_
_entity.id
_entity.type
_entity.pdbx_description
1 polymer ?
#
loop_
_entity_poly.entity_id
_entity_poly.type
_entity_poly.pdbx_seq_one_letter_code
_entity_poly.pdbx_strand_id
1 'polypeptide(L)'
;MERKNKERVSRSQGSQPTIFKDATTDALASMVMALLGEVMVLRDRLDAHERLAGGYGPADVDAFRPDPEARAYRAAYRQLAYDRVLGVARDKLLPDSLREQRDYDSVLDEVTTN
;
A
#
# COMPACT_ATOMS: atom_id res chain seq x y z
N MET A 1 1.34 24.21 -36.52
CA MET A 1 2.21 24.37 -35.34
C MET A 1 1.50 23.74 -34.15
N GLU A 2 1.83 22.48 -33.87
CA GLU A 2 1.18 21.69 -32.82
C GLU A 2 1.76 22.09 -31.44
N ARG A 3 0.94 22.74 -30.61
CA ARG A 3 1.35 23.09 -29.24
C ARG A 3 1.26 21.83 -28.38
N LYS A 4 2.32 21.02 -28.37
CA LYS A 4 2.47 19.91 -27.43
C LYS A 4 2.60 20.50 -26.02
N ASN A 5 1.60 20.26 -25.18
CA ASN A 5 1.55 20.72 -23.80
C ASN A 5 2.71 20.06 -23.01
N LYS A 6 3.78 20.81 -22.75
CA LYS A 6 5.05 20.31 -22.19
C LYS A 6 4.92 19.75 -20.77
N GLU A 7 3.85 20.07 -20.06
CA GLU A 7 3.54 19.52 -18.73
C GLU A 7 3.12 18.05 -18.75
N ARG A 8 2.61 17.57 -19.90
CA ARG A 8 2.17 16.18 -20.08
C ARG A 8 3.27 15.24 -20.58
N VAL A 9 4.52 15.71 -20.67
CA VAL A 9 5.66 14.80 -20.74
C VAL A 9 6.00 14.42 -19.30
N SER A 10 5.10 13.62 -18.71
CA SER A 10 5.39 12.82 -17.52
C SER A 10 6.70 12.10 -17.81
N ARG A 11 7.78 12.59 -17.18
CA ARG A 11 9.08 11.93 -17.24
C ARG A 11 8.81 10.49 -16.85
N SER A 12 9.23 9.52 -17.68
CA SER A 12 9.29 8.15 -17.22
C SER A 12 10.21 8.16 -16.01
N GLN A 13 9.62 8.12 -14.82
CA GLN A 13 10.39 7.98 -13.61
C GLN A 13 11.11 6.63 -13.77
N GLY A 14 12.42 6.59 -13.58
CA GLY A 14 13.24 5.40 -13.83
C GLY A 14 12.82 4.20 -12.96
N SER A 15 13.65 3.14 -12.92
CA SER A 15 13.35 1.91 -12.16
C SER A 15 13.09 2.12 -10.66
N GLN A 16 13.49 3.27 -10.10
CA GLN A 16 13.15 3.73 -8.76
C GLN A 16 12.63 5.17 -8.80
N PRO A 17 11.31 5.37 -8.98
CA PRO A 17 10.72 6.70 -8.85
C PRO A 17 10.87 7.22 -7.42
N THR A 18 11.31 8.47 -7.27
CA THR A 18 11.17 9.20 -6.00
C THR A 18 9.75 9.75 -5.96
N ILE A 19 8.91 9.21 -5.07
CA ILE A 19 7.48 9.53 -4.95
C ILE A 19 7.26 10.60 -3.89
N PHE A 20 8.02 10.54 -2.78
CA PHE A 20 7.97 11.52 -1.71
C PHE A 20 8.98 12.67 -1.94
N LYS A 21 8.97 13.63 -1.02
CA LYS A 21 9.80 14.85 -1.08
C LYS A 21 11.31 14.56 -1.21
N ASP A 22 11.76 13.42 -0.68
CA ASP A 22 13.14 13.00 -0.71
C ASP A 22 13.28 11.47 -0.74
N ALA A 23 14.43 11.01 -1.26
CA ALA A 23 14.71 9.59 -1.44
C ALA A 23 14.82 8.81 -0.12
N THR A 24 15.15 9.46 1.00
CA THR A 24 15.23 8.81 2.31
C THR A 24 13.82 8.45 2.81
N THR A 25 12.87 9.35 2.64
CA THR A 25 11.45 9.10 2.97
C THR A 25 10.87 7.98 2.11
N ASP A 26 11.17 7.95 0.81
CA ASP A 26 10.77 6.84 -0.09
C ASP A 26 11.38 5.50 0.32
N ALA A 27 12.68 5.48 0.62
CA ALA A 27 13.35 4.27 1.06
C ALA A 27 12.75 3.76 2.37
N LEU A 28 12.49 4.64 3.34
CA LEU A 28 11.85 4.28 4.60
C LEU A 28 10.44 3.72 4.39
N ALA A 29 9.62 4.39 3.58
CA ALA A 29 8.28 3.91 3.26
C ALA A 29 8.32 2.52 2.60
N SER A 30 9.25 2.32 1.66
CA SER A 30 9.46 1.02 1.00
C SER A 30 9.90 -0.07 1.99
N MET A 31 10.81 0.25 2.91
CA MET A 31 11.23 -0.68 3.97
C MET A 31 10.08 -1.05 4.90
N VAL A 32 9.24 -0.08 5.29
CA VAL A 32 8.07 -0.33 6.15
C VAL A 32 7.05 -1.22 5.44
N MET A 33 6.77 -0.96 4.16
CA MET A 33 5.86 -1.79 3.36
C MET A 33 6.38 -3.22 3.19
N ALA A 34 7.68 -3.38 2.92
CA ALA A 34 8.31 -4.69 2.83
C ALA A 34 8.22 -5.45 4.15
N LEU A 35 8.56 -4.80 5.27
CA LEU A 35 8.48 -5.39 6.60
C LEU A 35 7.05 -5.78 6.97
N LEU A 36 6.05 -4.95 6.65
CA LEU A 36 4.65 -5.28 6.86
C LEU A 36 4.24 -6.53 6.06
N GLY A 37 4.75 -6.68 4.83
CA GLY A 37 4.58 -7.90 4.03
C GLY A 37 5.15 -9.14 4.72
N GLU A 38 6.40 -9.07 5.17
CA GLU A 38 7.07 -10.16 5.89
C GLU A 38 6.33 -10.56 7.18
N VAL A 39 5.84 -9.58 7.96
CA VAL A 39 5.02 -9.85 9.16
C VAL A 39 3.73 -10.59 8.81
N MET A 40 3.11 -10.29 7.67
CA MET A 40 1.92 -11.04 7.23
C MET A 40 2.26 -12.47 6.82
N VAL A 41 3.41 -12.70 6.16
CA VAL A 41 3.89 -14.05 5.81
C VAL A 41 4.13 -14.87 7.08
N LEU A 42 4.76 -14.28 8.10
CA LEU A 42 4.97 -14.96 9.39
C LEU A 42 3.65 -15.34 10.06
N ARG A 43 2.66 -14.45 10.03
CA ARG A 43 1.32 -14.73 10.58
C ARG A 43 0.58 -15.82 9.80
N ASP A 44 0.69 -15.83 8.47
CA ASP A 44 0.14 -16.88 7.61
C ASP A 44 0.76 -18.26 7.92
N ARG A 45 2.07 -18.31 8.18
CA ARG A 45 2.76 -19.54 8.60
C ARG A 45 2.28 -20.00 9.97
N LEU A 46 2.13 -19.09 10.93
CA LEU A 46 1.62 -19.41 12.26
C LEU A 46 0.20 -20.01 12.20
N ASP A 47 -0.70 -19.39 11.43
CA ASP A 47 -2.05 -19.92 11.19
C ASP A 47 -2.01 -21.32 10.55
N ALA A 48 -1.09 -21.56 9.61
CA ALA A 48 -0.90 -22.89 9.03
C ALA A 48 -0.40 -23.91 10.08
N HIS A 49 0.53 -23.53 10.96
CA HIS A 49 0.96 -24.38 12.07
C HIS A 49 -0.19 -24.72 13.02
N GLU A 50 -1.01 -23.74 13.39
CA GLU A 50 -2.16 -23.92 14.27
C GLU A 50 -3.21 -24.86 13.65
N ARG A 51 -3.44 -24.75 12.33
CA ARG A 51 -4.40 -25.57 11.58
C ARG A 51 -3.92 -26.99 11.30
N LEU A 52 -2.62 -27.21 11.17
CA LEU A 52 -2.09 -28.54 10.89
C LEU A 52 -2.24 -29.50 12.09
N ALA A 53 -2.47 -29.01 13.32
CA ALA A 53 -2.37 -29.81 14.56
C ALA A 53 -0.94 -30.38 14.75
N GLY A 54 -0.57 -30.85 15.95
CA GLY A 54 0.85 -31.23 16.21
C GLY A 54 1.35 -32.40 15.35
N GLY A 55 2.67 -32.41 15.05
CA GLY A 55 3.35 -33.53 14.35
C GLY A 55 3.90 -33.21 12.96
N TYR A 56 3.70 -31.98 12.46
CA TYR A 56 4.12 -31.56 11.12
C TYR A 56 5.39 -30.73 11.15
N GLY A 57 6.23 -30.90 10.14
CA GLY A 57 7.47 -30.15 9.96
C GLY A 57 7.29 -28.87 9.14
N PRO A 58 8.35 -28.08 8.98
CA PRO A 58 8.31 -26.85 8.19
C PRO A 58 7.85 -27.04 6.73
N ALA A 59 8.18 -28.17 6.10
CA ALA A 59 7.80 -28.45 4.72
C ALA A 59 6.28 -28.64 4.55
N ASP A 60 5.60 -29.17 5.56
CA ASP A 60 4.15 -29.34 5.54
C ASP A 60 3.42 -27.99 5.57
N VAL A 61 4.00 -27.02 6.28
CA VAL A 61 3.50 -25.64 6.35
C VAL A 61 3.65 -24.92 5.02
N ASP A 62 4.77 -25.12 4.33
CA ASP A 62 5.00 -24.56 2.98
C ASP A 62 4.09 -25.24 1.92
N ALA A 63 3.80 -26.52 2.11
CA ALA A 63 2.88 -27.28 1.28
C ALA A 63 1.40 -26.99 1.60
N PHE A 64 1.09 -26.41 2.77
CA PHE A 64 -0.28 -26.11 3.17
C PHE A 64 -0.99 -25.25 2.12
N ARG A 65 -2.23 -25.64 1.80
CA ARG A 65 -3.10 -24.90 0.89
C ARG A 65 -4.33 -24.48 1.69
N PRO A 66 -4.46 -23.19 2.04
CA PRO A 66 -5.60 -22.72 2.83
C PRO A 66 -6.88 -22.94 2.04
N ASP A 67 -7.89 -23.49 2.71
CA ASP A 67 -9.25 -23.60 2.17
C ASP A 67 -9.90 -22.20 1.98
N PRO A 68 -11.10 -22.10 1.38
CA PRO A 68 -11.76 -20.81 1.20
C PRO A 68 -11.99 -20.01 2.50
N GLU A 69 -12.29 -20.69 3.61
CA GLU A 69 -12.55 -20.04 4.90
C GLU A 69 -11.26 -19.47 5.49
N ALA A 70 -10.17 -20.24 5.49
CA ALA A 70 -8.84 -19.81 5.88
C ALA A 70 -8.37 -18.62 5.03
N ARG A 71 -8.62 -18.62 3.72
CA ARG A 71 -8.31 -17.47 2.85
C ARG A 71 -9.11 -16.22 3.22
N ALA A 72 -10.40 -16.36 3.51
CA ALA A 72 -11.23 -15.24 3.94
C ALA A 72 -10.77 -14.67 5.30
N TYR A 73 -10.47 -15.54 6.26
CA TYR A 73 -9.88 -15.16 7.54
C TYR A 73 -8.56 -14.40 7.36
N ARG A 74 -7.69 -14.89 6.47
CA ARG A 74 -6.40 -14.25 6.13
C ARG A 74 -6.56 -12.87 5.49
N ALA A 75 -7.52 -12.73 4.58
CA ALA A 75 -7.83 -11.45 3.97
C ALA A 75 -8.34 -10.45 5.01
N ALA A 76 -9.25 -10.88 5.90
CA ALA A 76 -9.83 -10.02 6.92
C ALA A 76 -8.79 -9.47 7.91
N TYR A 77 -7.91 -10.33 8.46
CA TYR A 77 -6.90 -9.81 9.39
C TYR A 77 -5.85 -8.96 8.68
N ARG A 78 -5.53 -9.24 7.41
CA ARG A 78 -4.56 -8.46 6.64
C ARG A 78 -5.09 -7.06 6.40
N GLN A 79 -6.37 -6.94 6.05
CA GLN A 79 -7.05 -5.64 5.95
C GLN A 79 -6.95 -4.88 7.28
N LEU A 80 -7.29 -5.53 8.40
CA LEU A 80 -7.18 -4.90 9.72
C LEU A 80 -5.74 -4.51 10.10
N ALA A 81 -4.73 -5.26 9.65
CA ALA A 81 -3.34 -4.93 9.89
C ALA A 81 -2.93 -3.69 9.07
N TYR A 82 -3.34 -3.63 7.81
CA TYR A 82 -3.11 -2.49 6.94
C TYR A 82 -3.82 -1.25 7.46
N ASP A 83 -5.07 -1.37 7.90
CA ASP A 83 -5.82 -0.26 8.51
C ASP A 83 -5.12 0.26 9.77
N ARG A 84 -4.53 -0.60 10.59
CA ARG A 84 -3.79 -0.16 11.79
C ARG A 84 -2.48 0.54 11.46
N VAL A 85 -1.70 -0.01 10.54
CA VAL A 85 -0.36 0.50 10.23
C VAL A 85 -0.43 1.71 9.31
N LEU A 86 -1.20 1.60 8.22
CA LEU A 86 -1.33 2.63 7.19
C LEU A 86 -2.44 3.64 7.52
N GLY A 87 -3.43 3.27 8.33
CA GLY A 87 -4.51 4.17 8.72
C GLY A 87 -4.02 5.39 9.50
N VAL A 88 -2.95 5.27 10.29
CA VAL A 88 -2.36 6.44 10.97
C VAL A 88 -1.86 7.48 9.96
N ALA A 89 -1.24 7.03 8.87
CA ALA A 89 -0.80 7.92 7.81
C ALA A 89 -2.00 8.49 7.05
N ARG A 90 -2.99 7.65 6.69
CA ARG A 90 -4.24 8.09 6.08
C ARG A 90 -4.92 9.18 6.91
N ASP A 91 -5.14 8.95 8.19
CA ASP A 91 -5.92 9.84 9.05
C ASP A 91 -5.22 11.20 9.25
N LYS A 92 -3.88 11.21 9.24
CA LYS A 92 -3.10 12.45 9.35
C LYS A 92 -2.93 13.20 8.04
N LEU A 93 -2.78 12.49 6.91
CA LEU A 93 -2.39 13.10 5.63
C LEU A 93 -3.57 13.34 4.70
N LEU A 94 -4.62 12.51 4.77
CA LEU A 94 -5.77 12.59 3.87
C LEU A 94 -6.57 13.90 4.02
N PRO A 95 -6.77 14.47 5.22
CA PRO A 95 -7.48 15.75 5.34
C PRO A 95 -6.77 16.89 4.61
N ASP A 96 -5.44 16.92 4.67
CA ASP A 96 -4.63 17.95 4.03
C ASP A 96 -4.64 17.80 2.50
N SER A 97 -4.46 16.57 2.00
CA SER A 97 -4.51 16.33 0.55
C SER A 97 -5.89 16.60 -0.05
N LEU A 98 -6.98 16.26 0.65
CA LEU A 98 -8.34 16.57 0.21
C LEU A 98 -8.61 18.07 0.17
N ARG A 99 -7.99 18.84 1.07
CA ARG A 99 -8.09 20.30 1.07
C ARG A 99 -7.33 20.92 -0.09
N GLU A 100 -6.08 20.51 -0.30
CA GLU A 100 -5.28 20.95 -1.46
C GLU A 100 -5.97 20.66 -2.80
N GLN A 101 -6.61 19.49 -2.92
CA GLN A 101 -7.35 19.14 -4.12
C GLN A 101 -8.58 20.02 -4.35
N ARG A 102 -9.35 20.35 -3.29
CA ARG A 102 -10.49 21.28 -3.39
C ARG A 102 -10.05 22.68 -3.79
N ASP A 103 -8.93 23.15 -3.24
CA ASP A 103 -8.40 24.48 -3.56
C ASP A 103 -7.97 24.54 -5.04
N TYR A 104 -7.35 23.47 -5.56
CA TYR A 104 -7.01 23.34 -6.98
C TYR A 104 -8.25 23.34 -7.89
N ASP A 105 -9.26 22.55 -7.54
CA ASP A 105 -10.52 22.46 -8.31
C ASP A 105 -11.24 23.82 -8.35
N SER A 106 -11.24 24.57 -7.24
CA SER A 106 -11.81 25.93 -7.18
C SER A 106 -11.11 26.90 -8.13
N VAL A 107 -9.78 26.88 -8.18
CA VAL A 107 -9.00 27.75 -9.09
C VAL A 107 -9.25 27.37 -10.55
N LEU A 108 -9.37 26.07 -10.84
CA LEU A 108 -9.73 25.58 -12.18
C LEU A 108 -11.10 26.09 -12.62
N ASP A 109 -12.10 26.02 -11.75
CA ASP A 109 -13.44 26.51 -12.05
C ASP A 109 -13.46 28.02 -12.32
N GLU A 110 -12.69 28.81 -11.57
CA GLU A 110 -12.52 30.26 -11.79
C GLU A 110 -11.89 30.58 -13.16
N VAL A 111 -10.90 29.79 -13.59
CA VAL A 111 -10.21 29.98 -14.87
C VAL A 111 -11.04 29.50 -16.04
N THR A 112 -11.87 28.47 -15.86
CA THR A 112 -12.65 27.84 -16.94
C THR A 112 -14.01 28.52 -17.17
N THR A 113 -14.51 29.27 -16.19
CA THR A 113 -15.79 29.98 -16.26
C THR A 113 -15.67 31.45 -16.71
N ASN A 114 -14.45 31.99 -16.82
CA ASN A 114 -14.13 33.29 -17.44
C ASN A 114 -13.70 33.17 -18.90
#